data_AF-A0A535DRK1-F1
#
_entry.id   AF-A0A535DRK1-F1
#
_cell.length_a   1.000
_cell.length_b   1.000
_cell.length_c   1.000
_cell.angle_alpha   90.00
_cell.angle_beta   90.00
_cell.angle_gamma   90.00
#
_symmetry.space_group_name_H-M   'P 1'
#
loop_
_entity.id
_entity.type
_entity.pdbx_description
1 polymer ?
#
loop_
_entity_poly.entity_id
_entity_poly.type
_entity_poly.pdbx_seq_one_letter_code
_entity_poly.pdbx_strand_id
1 'polypeptide(L)'
;MKYITLLLIALSLTAAIGAGAGRVDAVSQTFVVNSTDNTGDGNHGDGFCDTAPPGPLSHVCTLRAAIEEANQTPDTDTINFNIPGTGVQTIVPASALPTVASPVVINGYSQPGASANTNPMGQAINAVLRIQLSGYQVGAGASYQRLLLRRRWAGVPAERRQHRPGKLYWY
;
A
#
# COMPACT_ATOMS: atom_id res chain seq x y z
N MET A 1 -71.69 -27.43 21.70
CA MET A 1 -71.10 -26.86 22.92
C MET A 1 -69.65 -27.35 23.04
N LYS A 2 -68.72 -26.40 23.18
CA LYS A 2 -67.28 -26.54 23.52
C LYS A 2 -66.32 -26.92 22.37
N TYR A 3 -66.00 -25.93 21.53
CA TYR A 3 -64.79 -25.97 20.69
C TYR A 3 -63.58 -25.72 21.59
N ILE A 4 -62.67 -26.69 21.55
CA ILE A 4 -61.42 -26.80 22.28
C ILE A 4 -60.44 -25.74 21.73
N THR A 5 -59.93 -24.91 22.62
CA THR A 5 -58.85 -23.94 22.39
C THR A 5 -57.58 -24.66 21.96
N LEU A 6 -57.25 -24.64 20.66
CA LEU A 6 -55.95 -25.04 20.14
C LEU A 6 -55.04 -23.82 20.03
N LEU A 7 -54.00 -23.84 20.88
CA LEU A 7 -52.86 -22.93 20.92
C LEU A 7 -52.23 -22.72 19.53
N LEU A 8 -52.29 -21.49 19.02
CA LEU A 8 -51.38 -21.03 17.97
C LEU A 8 -50.04 -20.69 18.62
N ILE A 9 -49.08 -21.62 18.49
CA ILE A 9 -47.68 -21.36 18.84
C ILE A 9 -47.14 -20.39 17.78
N ALA A 10 -46.94 -19.14 18.17
CA ALA A 10 -46.26 -18.16 17.34
C ALA A 10 -44.79 -18.59 17.16
N LEU A 11 -44.47 -19.13 15.98
CA LEU A 11 -43.09 -19.40 15.59
C LEU A 11 -42.47 -18.07 15.16
N SER A 12 -41.86 -17.36 16.11
CA SER A 12 -41.05 -16.19 15.82
C SER A 12 -39.79 -16.63 15.08
N LEU A 13 -39.75 -16.42 13.76
CA LEU A 13 -38.53 -16.53 12.98
C LEU A 13 -37.81 -15.17 13.02
N THR A 14 -36.90 -15.00 13.98
CA THR A 14 -35.91 -13.93 13.94
C THR A 14 -34.52 -14.53 14.06
N ALA A 15 -33.78 -14.50 12.95
CA ALA A 15 -32.33 -14.48 12.95
C ALA A 15 -31.85 -13.93 11.59
N ALA A 16 -32.08 -12.64 11.33
CA ALA A 16 -31.18 -11.91 10.45
C ALA A 16 -30.04 -11.42 11.34
N ILE A 17 -29.04 -12.28 11.53
CA ILE A 17 -27.77 -11.86 12.10
C ILE A 17 -27.19 -10.91 11.07
N GLY A 18 -27.01 -9.65 11.47
CA GLY A 18 -26.51 -8.61 10.59
C GLY A 18 -25.17 -9.05 10.01
N ALA A 19 -25.06 -9.05 8.68
CA ALA A 19 -23.78 -8.94 8.02
C ALA A 19 -23.28 -7.51 8.23
N GLY A 20 -22.91 -7.19 9.48
CA GLY A 20 -21.83 -6.24 9.67
C GLY A 20 -20.62 -6.93 9.07
N ALA A 21 -20.19 -6.49 7.88
CA ALA A 21 -18.80 -6.67 7.50
C ALA A 21 -18.01 -6.13 8.70
N GLY A 22 -17.52 -7.05 9.52
CA GLY A 22 -16.71 -6.72 10.67
C GLY A 22 -15.53 -6.01 10.10
N ARG A 23 -15.58 -4.68 10.13
CA ARG A 23 -14.37 -3.89 10.07
C ARG A 23 -13.64 -4.36 11.31
N VAL A 24 -12.65 -5.23 11.14
CA VAL A 24 -11.62 -5.38 12.16
C VAL A 24 -11.24 -3.97 12.55
N ASP A 25 -11.32 -3.66 13.85
CA ASP A 25 -11.01 -2.33 14.36
C ASP A 25 -9.75 -1.85 13.66
N ALA A 26 -9.84 -0.70 12.99
CA ALA A 26 -8.72 -0.17 12.25
C ALA A 26 -7.54 -0.04 13.22
N VAL A 27 -6.48 -0.77 12.91
CA VAL A 27 -5.19 -0.72 13.58
C VAL A 27 -4.18 -0.57 12.47
N SER A 28 -3.21 0.33 12.65
CA SER A 28 -2.06 0.49 11.77
C SER A 28 -1.43 -0.87 11.43
N GLN A 29 -1.44 -1.23 10.15
CA GLN A 29 -0.89 -2.46 9.61
C GLN A 29 0.51 -2.23 9.03
N THR A 30 1.30 -3.30 8.99
CA THR A 30 2.60 -3.29 8.29
C THR A 30 2.60 -4.34 7.19
N PHE A 31 2.65 -3.89 5.95
CA PHE A 31 2.80 -4.74 4.76
C PHE A 31 4.28 -4.82 4.36
N VAL A 32 4.77 -6.01 4.02
CA VAL A 32 6.17 -6.22 3.63
C VAL A 32 6.23 -6.68 2.18
N VAL A 33 6.58 -5.76 1.28
CA VAL A 33 6.78 -6.04 -0.14
C VAL A 33 7.98 -6.95 -0.31
N ASN A 34 7.78 -8.12 -0.93
CA ASN A 34 8.82 -9.12 -1.13
C ASN A 34 8.97 -9.56 -2.60
N SER A 35 8.22 -8.96 -3.53
CA SER A 35 8.39 -9.16 -4.96
C SER A 35 8.46 -7.85 -5.74
N THR A 36 9.22 -7.86 -6.84
CA THR A 36 9.26 -6.78 -7.85
C THR A 36 8.11 -6.83 -8.85
N ASP A 37 7.26 -7.86 -8.78
CA ASP A 37 6.09 -7.99 -9.64
C ASP A 37 5.06 -6.86 -9.40
N ASN A 38 4.05 -6.79 -10.26
CA ASN A 38 3.04 -5.71 -10.25
C ASN A 38 1.59 -6.26 -10.20
N THR A 39 1.40 -7.52 -9.82
CA THR A 39 0.07 -8.09 -9.62
C THR A 39 -0.61 -7.41 -8.42
N GLY A 40 -1.92 -7.16 -8.51
CA GLY A 40 -2.71 -6.61 -7.41
C GLY A 40 -2.95 -7.64 -6.31
N ASP A 41 -3.56 -7.20 -5.22
CA ASP A 41 -3.96 -8.07 -4.13
C ASP A 41 -5.06 -9.07 -4.57
N GLY A 42 -5.00 -10.30 -4.07
CA GLY A 42 -5.93 -11.37 -4.40
C GLY A 42 -7.27 -11.25 -3.68
N ASN A 43 -7.30 -10.63 -2.49
CA ASN A 43 -8.46 -10.51 -1.62
C ASN A 43 -8.48 -9.14 -0.92
N HIS A 44 -8.84 -8.09 -1.66
CA HIS A 44 -8.85 -6.72 -1.14
C HIS A 44 -9.54 -6.56 0.23
N GLY A 45 -8.78 -6.05 1.20
CA GLY A 45 -9.29 -5.65 2.52
C GLY A 45 -9.41 -6.77 3.54
N ASP A 46 -8.75 -7.90 3.31
CA ASP A 46 -8.62 -8.96 4.30
C ASP A 46 -7.48 -8.71 5.30
N GLY A 47 -6.67 -7.66 5.08
CA GLY A 47 -5.54 -7.29 5.93
C GLY A 47 -4.26 -8.07 5.66
N PHE A 48 -4.25 -8.91 4.63
CA PHE A 48 -3.06 -9.61 4.16
C PHE A 48 -2.63 -9.05 2.81
N CYS A 49 -1.35 -8.71 2.69
CA CYS A 49 -0.80 -8.36 1.38
C CYS A 49 -0.41 -9.65 0.65
N ASP A 50 -1.26 -10.13 -0.24
CA ASP A 50 -0.95 -11.27 -1.10
C ASP A 50 -1.53 -11.15 -2.51
N THR A 51 -0.79 -11.59 -3.54
CA THR A 51 -1.25 -11.44 -4.93
C THR A 51 -2.26 -12.49 -5.39
N ALA A 52 -2.64 -13.42 -4.51
CA ALA A 52 -3.51 -14.51 -4.86
C ALA A 52 -4.24 -15.04 -3.62
N PRO A 53 -5.50 -15.49 -3.76
CA PRO A 53 -6.23 -16.16 -2.69
C PRO A 53 -5.43 -17.32 -2.07
N PRO A 54 -5.83 -17.79 -0.86
CA PRO A 54 -5.11 -18.82 -0.11
C PRO A 54 -4.61 -19.95 -1.00
N GLY A 55 -3.28 -20.10 -1.06
CA GLY A 55 -2.61 -20.94 -2.05
C GLY A 55 -1.11 -20.71 -2.10
N PRO A 56 -0.38 -21.35 -3.04
CA PRO A 56 1.09 -21.28 -3.09
C PRO A 56 1.63 -19.87 -3.39
N LEU A 57 0.79 -18.96 -3.90
CA LEU A 57 1.14 -17.56 -4.19
C LEU A 57 0.65 -16.57 -3.10
N SER A 58 -0.03 -17.04 -2.04
CA SER A 58 -0.62 -16.25 -0.94
C SER A 58 0.42 -15.60 0.00
N HIS A 59 1.69 -15.54 -0.42
CA HIS A 59 2.77 -14.90 0.34
C HIS A 59 3.56 -13.92 -0.51
N VAL A 60 3.17 -13.71 -1.77
CA VAL A 60 3.80 -12.73 -2.65
C VAL A 60 3.11 -11.40 -2.42
N CYS A 61 3.82 -10.45 -1.83
CA CYS A 61 3.35 -9.10 -1.59
C CYS A 61 4.07 -8.15 -2.56
N THR A 62 3.34 -7.57 -3.49
CA THR A 62 3.85 -6.53 -4.42
C THR A 62 3.58 -5.14 -3.85
N LEU A 63 4.27 -4.13 -4.38
CA LEU A 63 3.96 -2.74 -4.04
C LEU A 63 2.51 -2.36 -4.40
N ARG A 64 1.93 -2.95 -5.44
CA ARG A 64 0.53 -2.72 -5.80
C ARG A 64 -0.40 -3.29 -4.75
N ALA A 65 -0.25 -4.57 -4.42
CA ALA A 65 -1.07 -5.24 -3.41
C ALA A 65 -1.01 -4.50 -2.06
N ALA A 66 0.19 -4.11 -1.62
CA ALA A 66 0.37 -3.37 -0.38
C ALA A 66 -0.34 -2.00 -0.36
N ILE A 67 -0.40 -1.29 -1.49
CA ILE A 67 -1.16 -0.03 -1.59
C ILE A 67 -2.67 -0.30 -1.62
N GLU A 68 -3.10 -1.37 -2.28
CA GLU A 68 -4.52 -1.76 -2.34
C GLU A 68 -5.06 -2.09 -0.95
N GLU A 69 -4.29 -2.83 -0.14
CA GLU A 69 -4.61 -3.13 1.25
C GLU A 69 -4.57 -1.89 2.15
N ALA A 70 -3.52 -1.06 2.04
CA ALA A 70 -3.42 0.17 2.82
C ALA A 70 -4.56 1.15 2.56
N ASN A 71 -5.15 1.12 1.36
CA ASN A 71 -6.31 1.93 1.02
C ASN A 71 -7.62 1.43 1.65
N GLN A 72 -7.66 0.22 2.22
CA GLN A 72 -8.85 -0.32 2.89
C GLN A 72 -8.95 0.09 4.35
N THR A 73 -7.89 0.64 4.93
CA THR A 73 -7.87 1.10 6.32
C THR A 73 -7.94 2.64 6.39
N PRO A 74 -8.61 3.22 7.40
CA PRO A 74 -8.54 4.67 7.65
C PRO A 74 -7.29 5.10 8.43
N ASP A 75 -6.56 4.14 9.02
CA ASP A 75 -5.38 4.40 9.84
C ASP A 75 -4.13 4.61 8.98
N THR A 76 -3.02 5.00 9.64
CA THR A 76 -1.75 5.14 8.96
C THR A 76 -1.04 3.79 8.88
N ASP A 77 -1.05 3.16 7.71
CA ASP A 77 -0.34 1.91 7.48
C ASP A 77 1.12 2.15 7.09
N THR A 78 1.95 1.11 7.25
CA THR A 78 3.36 1.13 6.85
C THR A 78 3.64 0.06 5.79
N ILE A 79 4.27 0.47 4.70
CA ILE A 79 4.78 -0.43 3.66
C ILE A 79 6.30 -0.49 3.79
N ASN A 80 6.80 -1.67 4.17
CA ASN A 80 8.22 -2.03 4.22
C ASN A 80 8.59 -2.92 3.03
N PHE A 81 9.88 -3.21 2.87
CA PHE A 81 10.46 -3.98 1.78
C PHE A 81 11.43 -5.03 2.31
N ASN A 82 11.31 -6.24 1.79
CA ASN A 82 12.25 -7.34 1.98
C ASN A 82 12.30 -8.19 0.70
N ILE A 83 12.59 -7.55 -0.42
CA ILE A 83 12.69 -8.21 -1.72
C ILE A 83 14.01 -9.00 -1.76
N PRO A 84 13.98 -10.31 -2.05
CA PRO A 84 15.19 -11.13 -2.09
C PRO A 84 16.08 -10.73 -3.29
N GLY A 85 17.39 -10.82 -3.08
CA GLY A 85 18.39 -10.52 -4.10
C GLY A 85 19.43 -9.51 -3.65
N THR A 86 20.47 -9.34 -4.45
CA THR A 86 21.55 -8.37 -4.22
C THR A 86 21.36 -7.14 -5.09
N GLY A 87 21.84 -5.98 -4.65
CA GLY A 87 21.81 -4.77 -5.47
C GLY A 87 20.51 -3.96 -5.30
N VAL A 88 20.20 -3.14 -6.31
CA VAL A 88 18.99 -2.32 -6.33
C VAL A 88 17.84 -3.15 -6.89
N GLN A 89 16.76 -3.25 -6.12
CA GLN A 89 15.52 -3.89 -6.53
C GLN A 89 14.67 -2.87 -7.31
N THR A 90 14.49 -3.13 -8.60
CA THR A 90 13.74 -2.24 -9.49
C THR A 90 12.34 -2.77 -9.68
N ILE A 91 11.35 -2.05 -9.17
CA ILE A 91 9.93 -2.32 -9.38
C ILE A 91 9.50 -1.57 -10.64
N VAL A 92 8.93 -2.29 -11.60
CA VAL A 92 8.49 -1.75 -12.88
C VAL A 92 6.99 -1.96 -13.03
N PRO A 93 6.14 -1.04 -12.55
CA PRO A 93 4.71 -1.16 -12.74
C PRO A 93 4.35 -1.22 -14.23
N ALA A 94 3.57 -2.23 -14.62
CA ALA A 94 3.07 -2.38 -15.99
C ALA A 94 1.91 -1.41 -16.30
N SER A 95 1.33 -0.81 -15.26
CA SER A 95 0.28 0.20 -15.31
C SER A 95 0.45 1.16 -14.13
N ALA A 96 -0.31 2.26 -14.10
CA ALA A 96 -0.29 3.18 -12.97
C ALA A 96 -0.54 2.42 -11.64
N LEU A 97 0.23 2.74 -10.60
CA LEU A 97 -0.04 2.24 -9.26
C LEU A 97 -1.37 2.83 -8.76
N PRO A 98 -2.09 2.12 -7.87
CA PRO A 98 -3.31 2.64 -7.28
C PRO A 98 -3.03 3.98 -6.60
N THR A 99 -3.99 4.90 -6.66
CA THR A 99 -3.90 6.16 -5.91
C THR A 99 -3.89 5.86 -4.42
N VAL A 100 -2.99 6.49 -3.67
CA VAL A 100 -2.98 6.43 -2.21
C VAL A 100 -4.18 7.24 -1.69
N ALA A 101 -5.21 6.53 -1.21
CA ALA A 101 -6.46 7.07 -0.71
C ALA A 101 -6.45 7.26 0.82
N SER A 102 -5.64 6.48 1.53
CA SER A 102 -5.47 6.53 2.99
C SER A 102 -4.05 6.94 3.38
N PRO A 103 -3.83 7.43 4.62
CA PRO A 103 -2.49 7.73 5.11
C PRO A 103 -1.60 6.48 5.06
N VAL A 104 -0.42 6.58 4.43
CA VAL A 104 0.53 5.47 4.35
C VAL A 104 1.97 5.97 4.44
N VAL A 105 2.80 5.24 5.17
CA VAL A 105 4.25 5.41 5.22
C VAL A 105 4.89 4.36 4.33
N ILE A 106 5.56 4.78 3.26
CA ILE A 106 6.33 3.87 2.40
C ILE A 106 7.81 3.98 2.78
N ASN A 107 8.32 3.00 3.52
CA ASN A 107 9.66 3.00 4.06
C ASN A 107 10.63 2.19 3.18
N GLY A 108 11.18 2.83 2.15
CA GLY A 108 12.17 2.21 1.25
C GLY A 108 13.49 1.80 1.91
N TYR A 109 13.82 2.33 3.10
CA TYR A 109 15.05 1.99 3.83
C TYR A 109 14.94 0.68 4.62
N SER A 110 13.75 0.07 4.70
CA SER A 110 13.59 -1.26 5.29
C SER A 110 14.17 -2.38 4.41
N GLN A 111 14.39 -2.14 3.11
CA GLN A 111 15.03 -3.10 2.21
C GLN A 111 16.45 -3.45 2.71
N PRO A 112 16.79 -4.74 2.83
CA PRO A 112 18.13 -5.17 3.18
C PRO A 112 19.25 -4.46 2.41
N GLY A 113 20.21 -3.89 3.14
CA GLY A 113 21.36 -3.18 2.59
C GLY A 113 21.09 -1.72 2.21
N ALA A 114 19.92 -1.16 2.53
CA ALA A 114 19.62 0.26 2.42
C ALA A 114 20.03 1.02 3.69
N SER A 115 20.32 2.31 3.55
CA SER A 115 20.59 3.20 4.68
C SER A 115 20.15 4.63 4.37
N ALA A 116 19.54 5.29 5.35
CA ALA A 116 19.21 6.70 5.27
C ALA A 116 20.48 7.57 5.27
N ASN A 117 20.40 8.75 4.67
CA ASN A 117 21.49 9.72 4.75
C ASN A 117 21.63 10.22 6.19
N THR A 118 22.81 10.08 6.77
CA THR A 118 23.14 10.59 8.11
C THR A 118 23.99 11.85 8.07
N ASN A 119 24.50 12.23 6.90
CA ASN A 119 25.33 13.41 6.76
C ASN A 119 24.50 14.71 6.86
N PRO A 120 25.04 15.78 7.49
CA PRO A 120 24.39 17.08 7.53
C PRO A 120 24.11 17.66 6.14
N MET A 121 23.13 18.57 6.06
CA MET A 121 22.86 19.31 4.83
C MET A 121 24.10 20.06 4.36
N GLY A 122 24.38 20.01 3.05
CA GLY A 122 25.55 20.64 2.44
C GLY A 122 26.76 19.73 2.30
N GLN A 123 26.74 18.53 2.89
CA GLN A 123 27.75 17.50 2.63
C GLN A 123 27.29 16.53 1.53
N ALA A 124 28.23 15.69 1.06
CA ALA A 124 27.90 14.63 0.12
C ALA A 124 26.92 13.63 0.75
N ILE A 125 25.96 13.14 -0.05
CA ILE A 125 24.94 12.19 0.40
C ILE A 125 25.60 10.83 0.63
N ASN A 126 25.36 10.24 1.81
CA ASN A 126 25.80 8.88 2.15
C ASN A 126 24.65 7.86 2.24
N ALA A 127 23.43 8.22 1.79
CA ALA A 127 22.34 7.28 1.67
C ALA A 127 22.68 6.13 0.71
N VAL A 128 22.26 4.92 1.06
CA VAL A 128 22.27 3.75 0.17
C VAL A 128 20.83 3.41 -0.18
N LEU A 129 20.44 3.69 -1.41
CA LEU A 129 19.11 3.37 -1.92
C LEU A 129 19.11 1.96 -2.52
N ARG A 130 18.19 1.10 -2.08
CA ARG A 130 18.04 -0.29 -2.59
C ARG A 130 16.71 -0.56 -3.28
N ILE A 131 15.76 0.37 -3.21
CA ILE A 131 14.49 0.29 -3.94
C ILE A 131 14.48 1.37 -5.02
N GLN A 132 14.13 0.98 -6.24
CA GLN A 132 13.91 1.89 -7.35
C GLN A 132 12.54 1.63 -7.95
N LEU A 133 11.75 2.69 -8.11
CA LEU A 133 10.49 2.64 -8.88
C LEU A 133 10.74 3.18 -10.28
N SER A 134 10.44 2.37 -11.31
CA SER A 134 10.62 2.74 -12.72
C SER A 134 9.27 2.79 -13.43
N GLY A 135 8.85 3.98 -13.87
CA GLY A 135 7.63 4.18 -14.63
C GLY A 135 7.75 3.95 -16.13
N TYR A 136 8.85 3.37 -16.64
CA TYR A 136 9.12 3.31 -18.08
C TYR A 136 8.09 2.52 -18.89
N GLN A 137 7.41 1.55 -18.27
CA GLN A 137 6.34 0.76 -18.90
C GLN A 137 4.96 1.41 -18.79
N VAL A 138 4.82 2.43 -17.94
CA VAL A 138 3.56 3.15 -17.78
C VAL A 138 3.48 4.18 -18.90
N GLY A 139 2.60 3.92 -19.89
CA GLY A 139 2.46 4.75 -21.09
C GLY A 139 2.40 6.26 -20.79
N ALA A 140 2.95 7.06 -21.70
CA ALA A 140 3.02 8.52 -21.59
C ALA A 140 1.61 9.13 -21.47
N GLY A 141 1.11 9.26 -20.24
CA GLY A 141 -0.28 9.61 -19.96
C GLY A 141 -0.74 9.25 -18.54
N ALA A 142 -0.02 8.38 -17.82
CA ALA A 142 -0.23 8.23 -16.39
C ALA A 142 0.28 9.46 -15.65
N SER A 143 -0.65 10.35 -15.32
CA SER A 143 -0.46 11.46 -14.41
C SER A 143 0.13 10.91 -13.10
N TYR A 144 1.36 11.29 -12.76
CA TYR A 144 1.89 11.10 -11.41
C TYR A 144 0.97 11.90 -10.47
N GLN A 145 0.04 11.24 -9.79
CA GLN A 145 -0.72 11.88 -8.72
C GLN A 145 0.31 12.29 -7.68
N ARG A 146 0.55 13.60 -7.60
CA ARG A 146 1.44 14.23 -6.62
C ARG A 146 0.95 13.79 -5.24
N LEU A 147 1.61 12.80 -4.64
CA LEU A 147 1.50 12.54 -3.20
C LEU A 147 1.94 13.85 -2.54
N LEU A 148 0.97 14.61 -2.05
CA LEU A 148 1.22 15.81 -1.26
C LEU A 148 1.78 15.36 0.09
N LEU A 149 3.04 14.94 0.10
CA LEU A 149 3.84 15.05 1.31
C LEU A 149 3.80 16.55 1.63
N ARG A 150 3.07 16.94 2.68
CA ARG A 150 2.90 18.34 3.10
C ARG A 150 4.28 18.93 3.41
N ARG A 151 5.02 19.37 2.39
CA ARG A 151 6.22 20.17 2.57
C ARG A 151 5.76 21.61 2.63
N ARG A 152 5.68 22.14 3.84
CA ARG A 152 5.69 23.59 4.08
C ARG A 152 7.05 24.11 3.60
N TRP A 153 7.13 24.53 2.34
CA TRP A 153 8.27 25.29 1.81
C TRP A 153 7.95 26.78 1.90
N ALA A 154 8.35 27.42 2.99
CA ALA A 154 8.53 28.87 3.00
C ALA A 154 10.02 29.15 2.78
N GLY A 155 10.38 29.77 1.65
CA GLY A 155 11.66 30.48 1.52
C GLY A 155 12.73 30.00 0.53
N VAL A 156 12.43 29.23 -0.52
CA VAL A 156 13.46 28.88 -1.54
C VAL A 156 13.22 29.61 -2.88
N PRO A 157 14.18 30.41 -3.38
CA PRO A 157 14.06 31.12 -4.66
C PRO A 157 14.04 30.20 -5.88
N ALA A 158 13.38 30.65 -6.95
CA ALA A 158 12.83 29.83 -8.04
C ALA A 158 13.83 29.29 -9.10
N GLU A 159 15.15 29.38 -8.91
CA GLU A 159 16.08 29.35 -10.05
C GLU A 159 16.88 28.06 -10.27
N ARG A 160 16.47 26.92 -9.69
CA ARG A 160 17.00 25.60 -10.07
C ARG A 160 15.92 24.58 -10.42
N ARG A 161 15.08 24.94 -11.40
CA ARG A 161 14.25 23.96 -12.11
C ARG A 161 15.03 23.37 -13.28
N GLN A 162 15.83 22.34 -13.03
CA GLN A 162 16.30 21.48 -14.13
C GLN A 162 15.55 20.15 -14.08
N HIS A 163 14.42 20.17 -14.80
CA HIS A 163 13.64 19.00 -15.16
C HIS A 163 14.51 18.13 -16.08
N ARG A 164 15.10 17.05 -15.55
CA ARG A 164 15.54 15.93 -16.39
C ARG A 164 14.39 14.93 -16.42
N PRO A 165 13.79 14.63 -17.58
CA PRO A 165 12.76 13.60 -17.67
C PRO A 165 13.37 12.24 -17.33
N GLY A 166 12.69 11.46 -16.49
CA GLY A 166 12.97 10.03 -16.30
C GLY A 166 13.69 9.59 -15.03
N LYS A 167 13.99 10.46 -14.06
CA LYS A 167 14.49 10.03 -12.74
C LYS A 167 13.81 10.77 -11.60
N LEU A 168 12.93 10.07 -10.89
CA LEU A 168 12.39 10.50 -9.60
C LEU A 168 13.17 9.75 -8.53
N TYR A 169 14.03 10.46 -7.80
CA TYR A 169 14.65 9.94 -6.58
C TYR A 169 13.77 10.33 -5.40
N TRP A 170 13.34 9.33 -4.62
CA TRP A 170 12.67 9.53 -3.34
C TRP A 170 13.74 9.69 -2.25
N TYR A 171 13.46 10.56 -1.27
CA TYR A 171 14.25 10.73 -0.05
C TYR A 171 13.54 10.04 1.11
#